data_AF-A0A9D8HSS3-F1
#
_entry.id   AF-A0A9D8HSS3-F1
#
_cell.length_a   1.000
_cell.length_b   1.000
_cell.length_c   1.000
_cell.angle_alpha   90.00
_cell.angle_beta   90.00
_cell.angle_gamma   90.00
#
_symmetry.space_group_name_H-M   'P 1'
#
loop_
_entity.id
_entity.type
_entity.pdbx_description
1 polymer ?
#
loop_
_entity_poly.entity_id
_entity_poly.type
_entity_poly.pdbx_seq_one_letter_code
_entity_poly.pdbx_strand_id
1 'polypeptide(L)'
;MAELTQEELDNGKKVLGGVTIFFWVLAVLIGIGLFSLNFGDWAKEFYIGPVAIGLPAPNTSWIFLALYVVGLVGLYMRKSWAVPLGRAGLVVAMVIFFPVGTIFGAILWKRFNDPVAKKYLN
;
A
#
# COMPACT_ATOMS: atom_id res chain seq x y z
N MET A 1 -22.98 -13.20 15.21
CA MET A 1 -21.52 -13.07 15.02
C MET A 1 -20.95 -12.96 16.42
N ALA A 2 -20.03 -13.86 16.80
CA ALA A 2 -19.43 -13.78 18.13
C ALA A 2 -18.75 -12.41 18.26
N GLU A 3 -19.08 -11.66 19.30
CA GLU A 3 -18.38 -10.42 19.62
C GLU A 3 -16.89 -10.77 19.77
N LEU A 4 -16.05 -10.24 18.89
CA LEU A 4 -14.60 -10.36 19.01
C LEU A 4 -14.22 -9.85 20.39
N THR A 5 -13.48 -10.66 21.15
CA THR A 5 -12.96 -10.22 22.43
C THR A 5 -12.04 -9.01 22.20
N GLN A 6 -12.01 -8.10 23.17
CA GLN A 6 -11.21 -6.87 23.09
C GLN A 6 -9.72 -7.18 22.81
N GLU A 7 -9.25 -8.33 23.29
CA GLU A 7 -7.91 -8.86 23.07
C GLU A 7 -7.66 -9.31 21.61
N GLU A 8 -8.64 -9.95 20.95
CA GLU A 8 -8.54 -10.29 19.52
C GLU A 8 -8.50 -9.04 18.64
N LEU A 9 -9.25 -7.99 19.02
CA LEU A 9 -9.23 -6.69 18.35
C LEU A 9 -7.86 -6.00 18.44
N ASP A 10 -7.25 -5.97 19.62
CA ASP A 10 -5.95 -5.33 19.83
C ASP A 10 -4.82 -6.08 19.12
N ASN A 11 -4.89 -7.42 19.10
CA ASN A 11 -3.93 -8.25 18.36
C ASN A 11 -4.06 -8.02 16.84
N GLY A 12 -5.29 -7.98 16.31
CA GLY A 12 -5.52 -7.66 14.90
C GLY A 12 -4.99 -6.27 14.50
N LYS A 13 -5.22 -5.27 15.36
CA LYS A 13 -4.71 -3.91 15.17
C LYS A 13 -3.19 -3.85 15.18
N LYS A 14 -2.51 -4.59 16.07
CA LYS A 14 -1.03 -4.67 16.12
C LYS A 14 -0.45 -5.31 14.86
N VAL A 15 -1.07 -6.40 14.38
CA VAL A 15 -0.61 -7.08 13.16
C VAL A 15 -0.74 -6.17 11.94
N LEU A 16 -1.90 -5.55 11.75
CA LEU A 16 -2.15 -4.65 10.61
C LEU A 16 -1.52 -3.26 10.76
N GLY A 17 -1.13 -2.85 11.96
CA GLY A 17 -0.52 -1.54 12.20
C GLY A 17 0.70 -1.26 11.32
N GLY A 18 1.57 -2.26 11.14
CA GLY A 18 2.74 -2.13 10.25
C GLY A 18 2.36 -1.92 8.78
N VAL A 19 1.26 -2.53 8.34
CA VAL A 19 0.73 -2.34 6.98
C VAL A 19 0.12 -0.95 6.83
N THR A 20 -0.67 -0.51 7.80
CA THR A 20 -1.28 0.82 7.80
C THR A 20 -0.22 1.91 7.75
N ILE A 21 0.84 1.79 8.56
CA ILE A 21 1.96 2.74 8.53
C ILE A 21 2.63 2.74 7.15
N PHE A 22 2.89 1.57 6.57
CA PHE A 22 3.51 1.47 5.25
C PHE A 22 2.66 2.15 4.16
N PHE A 23 1.35 1.91 4.14
CA PHE A 23 0.44 2.55 3.20
C PHE A 23 0.37 4.06 3.39
N TRP A 24 0.43 4.53 4.63
CA TRP A 24 0.46 5.95 4.95
C TRP A 24 1.75 6.61 4.45
N VAL A 25 2.91 6.00 4.72
CA VAL A 25 4.20 6.50 4.23
C VAL A 25 4.22 6.57 2.71
N LEU A 26 3.72 5.55 2.01
CA LEU A 26 3.66 5.55 0.56
C LEU A 26 2.71 6.63 0.01
N ALA A 27 1.53 6.81 0.61
CA ALA A 27 0.61 7.86 0.21
C ALA A 27 1.24 9.25 0.36
N VAL A 28 1.99 9.48 1.45
CA VAL A 28 2.72 10.74 1.69
C VAL A 28 3.84 10.94 0.68
N LEU A 29 4.67 9.92 0.43
CA LEU A 29 5.77 10.01 -0.54
C LEU A 29 5.26 10.30 -1.96
N ILE A 30 4.20 9.60 -2.39
CA ILE A 30 3.57 9.81 -3.69
C ILE A 30 2.91 11.19 -3.75
N GLY A 31 2.25 11.63 -2.68
CA GLY A 31 1.69 12.98 -2.57
C GLY A 31 2.76 14.05 -2.72
N ILE A 32 3.88 13.95 -2.00
CA ILE A 32 5.01 14.86 -2.13
C ILE A 32 5.56 14.86 -3.56
N GLY A 33 5.73 13.68 -4.18
CA GLY A 33 6.17 13.57 -5.57
C GLY A 33 5.23 14.29 -6.53
N LEU A 34 3.91 14.07 -6.39
CA LEU A 34 2.86 14.70 -7.20
C LEU A 34 2.86 16.23 -7.06
N PHE A 35 3.02 16.76 -5.85
CA PHE A 35 2.98 18.20 -5.58
C PHE A 35 4.36 18.89 -5.63
N SER A 36 5.42 18.17 -5.97
CA SER A 36 6.75 18.76 -6.13
C SER A 36 6.80 19.71 -7.32
N LEU A 37 7.77 20.64 -7.31
CA LEU A 37 7.88 21.78 -8.24
C LEU A 37 7.84 21.40 -9.74
N ASN A 38 8.12 20.14 -10.09
CA ASN A 38 7.90 19.59 -11.42
C ASN A 38 6.85 18.48 -11.36
N PHE A 39 5.61 18.83 -11.68
CA PHE A 39 4.46 17.92 -11.67
C PHE A 39 4.70 16.71 -12.57
N GLY A 40 4.74 15.51 -11.99
CA GLY A 40 4.92 14.24 -12.71
C GLY A 40 6.36 13.93 -13.17
N ASP A 41 7.34 14.76 -12.81
CA ASP A 41 8.76 14.55 -13.18
C ASP A 41 9.35 13.32 -12.47
N TRP A 42 8.88 13.05 -11.25
CA TRP A 42 9.22 11.85 -10.47
C TRP A 42 8.77 10.53 -11.11
N ALA A 43 7.87 10.62 -12.09
CA ALA A 43 7.25 9.50 -12.78
C ALA A 43 7.72 9.39 -14.25
N LYS A 44 8.62 10.28 -14.70
CA LYS A 44 9.13 10.24 -16.07
C LYS A 44 9.81 8.92 -16.38
N GLU A 45 9.57 8.44 -17.59
CA GLU A 45 10.29 7.30 -18.15
C GLU A 45 11.78 7.64 -18.23
N PHE A 46 12.59 6.75 -17.66
CA PHE A 46 14.02 6.71 -17.90
C PHE A 46 14.35 5.45 -18.71
N TYR A 47 15.29 5.58 -19.63
CA TYR A 47 15.62 4.52 -20.57
C TYR A 47 16.88 3.78 -20.11
N ILE A 48 16.81 2.46 -20.01
CA ILE A 48 17.98 1.58 -19.90
C ILE A 48 18.09 0.82 -21.23
N GLY A 49 18.88 1.34 -22.17
CA GLY A 49 18.96 0.77 -23.52
C GLY A 49 17.61 0.89 -24.25
N PRO A 50 17.06 -0.18 -24.87
CA PRO A 50 15.77 -0.13 -25.54
C PRO A 50 14.55 -0.20 -24.60
N VAL A 51 14.77 -0.37 -23.28
CA VAL A 51 13.70 -0.53 -22.30
C VAL A 51 13.40 0.81 -21.62
N ALA A 52 12.16 1.27 -21.74
CA ALA A 52 11.63 2.39 -20.97
C ALA A 52 11.17 1.87 -19.59
N ILE A 53 11.66 2.48 -18.52
CA ILE A 53 11.24 2.20 -17.15
C ILE A 53 10.66 3.50 -16.58
N GLY A 54 9.36 3.50 -16.31
CA GLY A 54 8.65 4.64 -15.75
C GLY A 54 7.15 4.52 -15.97
N LEU A 55 6.42 5.59 -15.69
CA LEU A 55 4.97 5.60 -15.84
C LEU A 55 4.59 6.23 -17.19
N PRO A 56 3.63 5.64 -17.93
CA PRO A 56 3.29 6.06 -19.29
C PRO A 56 2.66 7.45 -19.36
N ALA A 57 2.14 7.99 -18.24
CA ALA A 57 1.65 9.35 -18.17
C ALA A 57 1.73 9.92 -16.73
N PRO A 58 1.92 11.25 -16.55
CA PRO A 58 1.85 11.92 -15.25
C PRO A 58 0.53 11.69 -14.50
N ASN A 59 -0.56 11.48 -15.24
CA ASN A 59 -1.88 11.26 -14.67
C ASN A 59 -2.02 9.87 -14.02
N THR A 60 -1.19 8.91 -14.42
CA THR A 60 -1.17 7.55 -13.86
C THR A 60 -0.72 7.56 -12.40
N SER A 61 0.05 8.56 -11.99
CA SER A 61 0.51 8.75 -10.62
C SER A 61 -0.62 8.92 -9.59
N TRP A 62 -1.76 9.50 -10.00
CA TRP A 62 -2.94 9.64 -9.14
C TRP A 62 -3.61 8.31 -8.82
N ILE A 63 -3.49 7.33 -9.71
CA ILE A 63 -4.04 5.98 -9.50
C ILE A 63 -3.32 5.32 -8.32
N PHE A 64 -2.01 5.51 -8.20
CA PHE A 64 -1.26 4.96 -7.07
C PHE A 64 -1.63 5.65 -5.77
N LEU A 65 -1.74 6.99 -5.76
CA LEU A 65 -2.20 7.71 -4.57
C LEU A 65 -3.59 7.22 -4.14
N ALA A 66 -4.52 7.10 -5.08
CA ALA A 66 -5.87 6.58 -4.81
C ALA A 66 -5.83 5.15 -4.26
N LEU A 67 -4.99 4.26 -4.81
CA LEU A 67 -4.83 2.89 -4.32
C LEU A 67 -4.42 2.85 -2.85
N TYR A 68 -3.41 3.64 -2.45
CA TYR A 68 -2.94 3.66 -1.06
C TYR A 68 -3.93 4.35 -0.11
N VAL A 69 -4.56 5.45 -0.53
CA VAL A 69 -5.56 6.16 0.28
C VAL A 69 -6.82 5.30 0.48
N VAL A 70 -7.36 4.69 -0.58
CA VAL A 70 -8.52 3.80 -0.47
C VAL A 70 -8.17 2.56 0.35
N GLY A 71 -6.94 2.04 0.25
CA GLY A 71 -6.42 0.98 1.11
C GLY A 71 -6.43 1.37 2.59
N LEU A 72 -5.96 2.58 2.93
CA LEU A 72 -6.00 3.11 4.30
C LEU A 72 -7.42 3.26 4.82
N VAL A 73 -8.33 3.79 4.01
CA VAL A 73 -9.75 3.92 4.37
C VAL A 73 -10.35 2.55 4.64
N GLY A 74 -10.08 1.56 3.79
CA GLY A 74 -10.56 0.18 3.99
C GLY A 74 -10.03 -0.46 5.28
N LEU A 75 -8.74 -0.27 5.58
CA LEU A 75 -8.13 -0.75 6.82
C LEU A 75 -8.69 -0.05 8.06
N TYR A 76 -8.93 1.27 7.99
CA TYR A 76 -9.52 2.05 9.08
C TYR A 76 -10.97 1.66 9.34
N MET A 77 -11.76 1.46 8.28
CA MET A 77 -13.15 1.02 8.37
C MET A 77 -13.29 -0.48 8.70
N ARG A 78 -12.18 -1.21 8.84
CA ARG A 78 -12.14 -2.66 9.12
C ARG A 78 -12.98 -3.47 8.12
N LYS A 79 -12.80 -3.19 6.82
CA LYS A 79 -13.54 -3.88 5.76
C LYS A 79 -12.72 -5.01 5.14
N SER A 80 -13.39 -6.10 4.81
CA SER A 80 -12.74 -7.31 4.27
C SER A 80 -12.15 -7.11 2.88
N TRP A 81 -12.71 -6.18 2.09
CA TRP A 81 -12.15 -5.77 0.79
C TRP A 81 -10.81 -5.03 0.90
N ALA A 82 -10.42 -4.56 2.09
CA ALA A 82 -9.11 -3.95 2.30
C ALA A 82 -7.96 -4.95 2.15
N VAL A 83 -8.21 -6.25 2.31
CA VAL A 83 -7.20 -7.30 2.14
C VAL A 83 -6.73 -7.44 0.68
N PRO A 84 -7.61 -7.70 -0.31
CA PRO A 84 -7.18 -7.78 -1.70
C PRO A 84 -6.61 -6.45 -2.20
N LEU A 85 -7.17 -5.31 -1.79
CA LEU A 85 -6.65 -3.99 -2.17
C LEU A 85 -5.28 -3.72 -1.56
N GLY A 86 -5.09 -4.09 -0.29
CA GLY A 86 -3.82 -4.00 0.40
C GLY A 86 -2.73 -4.86 -0.25
N ARG A 87 -3.07 -6.05 -0.71
CA ARG A 87 -2.16 -6.91 -1.49
C ARG A 87 -1.77 -6.26 -2.81
N ALA A 88 -2.73 -5.71 -3.55
CA ALA A 88 -2.45 -4.99 -4.79
C ALA A 88 -1.49 -3.82 -4.54
N GLY A 89 -1.75 -3.00 -3.51
CA GLY A 89 -0.87 -1.89 -3.14
C GLY A 89 0.54 -2.34 -2.71
N LEU A 90 0.67 -3.50 -2.05
CA LEU A 90 1.98 -4.08 -1.76
C LEU A 90 2.73 -4.48 -3.03
N VAL A 91 2.10 -5.20 -3.97
CA VAL A 91 2.74 -5.58 -5.24
C VAL A 91 3.21 -4.35 -6.01
N VAL A 92 2.37 -3.34 -6.10
CA VAL A 92 2.72 -2.06 -6.73
C VAL A 92 3.94 -1.44 -6.04
N ALA A 93 3.98 -1.43 -4.70
CA ALA A 93 5.11 -0.90 -3.95
C ALA A 93 6.41 -1.71 -4.18
N MET A 94 6.30 -3.04 -4.30
CA MET A 94 7.44 -3.91 -4.60
C MET A 94 8.06 -3.58 -5.95
N VAL A 95 7.22 -3.30 -6.96
CA VAL A 95 7.68 -3.00 -8.32
C VAL A 95 8.25 -1.59 -8.42
N ILE A 96 7.53 -0.57 -7.92
CA ILE A 96 7.93 0.84 -8.06
C ILE A 96 9.20 1.16 -7.26
N PHE A 97 9.30 0.64 -6.04
CA PHE A 97 10.42 0.95 -5.12
C PHE A 97 11.45 -0.17 -5.05
N PHE A 98 11.58 -0.99 -6.10
CA PHE A 98 12.57 -2.06 -6.13
C PHE A 98 13.99 -1.50 -5.89
N PRO A 99 14.81 -2.12 -5.03
CA PRO A 99 14.59 -3.37 -4.27
C PRO A 99 13.98 -3.19 -2.87
N VAL A 100 13.99 -1.97 -2.33
CA VAL A 100 13.56 -1.67 -0.96
C VAL A 100 12.09 -2.03 -0.74
N GLY A 101 11.22 -1.64 -1.68
CA GLY A 101 9.80 -1.97 -1.66
C GLY A 101 9.54 -3.47 -1.63
N THR A 102 10.38 -4.27 -2.28
CA THR A 102 10.26 -5.74 -2.29
C THR A 102 10.52 -6.34 -0.93
N ILE A 103 11.53 -5.85 -0.21
CA ILE A 103 11.88 -6.32 1.14
C ILE A 103 10.72 -6.04 2.10
N PHE A 104 10.26 -4.78 2.17
CA PHE A 104 9.14 -4.41 3.03
C PHE A 104 7.84 -5.11 2.61
N GLY A 105 7.57 -5.16 1.31
CA GLY A 105 6.41 -5.83 0.76
C GLY A 105 6.34 -7.30 1.15
N ALA A 106 7.45 -8.04 1.06
CA ALA A 106 7.49 -9.46 1.39
C ALA A 106 7.23 -9.72 2.88
N ILE A 107 7.76 -8.85 3.76
CA ILE A 107 7.53 -8.92 5.21
C ILE A 107 6.06 -8.64 5.54
N LEU A 108 5.47 -7.60 4.94
CA LEU A 108 4.10 -7.17 5.20
C LEU A 108 3.06 -8.09 4.56
N TRP A 109 3.41 -8.76 3.46
CA TRP A 109 2.53 -9.74 2.81
C TRP A 109 2.08 -10.85 3.76
N LYS A 110 3.00 -11.33 4.61
CA LYS A 110 2.69 -12.34 5.63
C LYS A 110 1.63 -11.86 6.62
N ARG A 111 1.64 -10.57 6.97
CA ARG A 111 0.68 -9.97 7.91
C ARG A 111 -0.74 -9.92 7.36
N PHE A 112 -0.90 -9.74 6.05
CA PHE A 112 -2.22 -9.84 5.39
C PHE A 112 -2.75 -11.26 5.23
N ASN A 113 -1.92 -12.28 5.42
CA ASN A 113 -2.34 -13.67 5.35
C ASN A 113 -2.61 -14.28 6.72
N ASP A 114 -2.33 -13.54 7.78
CA ASP A 114 -2.58 -13.94 9.15
C ASP A 114 -4.09 -14.10 9.42
N PRO A 115 -4.55 -15.23 9.98
CA PRO A 115 -5.96 -15.45 10.32
C PRO A 115 -6.51 -14.40 11.30
N VAL A 116 -5.67 -13.85 12.19
CA VAL A 116 -6.07 -12.80 13.14
C VAL A 116 -6.38 -11.49 12.40
N ALA A 117 -5.57 -11.13 11.40
CA ALA A 117 -5.82 -9.96 10.57
C ALA A 117 -7.10 -10.09 9.74
N LYS A 118 -7.40 -11.30 9.23
CA LYS A 118 -8.63 -11.57 8.49
C LYS A 118 -9.87 -11.47 9.38
N LYS A 119 -9.82 -12.02 10.59
CA LYS A 119 -10.88 -11.87 11.60
C LYS A 119 -11.14 -10.41 11.97
N TYR A 120 -10.08 -9.61 12.12
CA TYR A 120 -10.19 -8.18 12.46
C TYR A 120 -10.84 -7.33 11.36
N LEU A 121 -10.71 -7.74 10.10
CA LEU A 121 -11.24 -7.02 8.93
C LEU A 121 -12.62 -7.53 8.48
N ASN A 122 -13.25 -8.45 9.23
CA ASN A 122 -14.55 -9.04 8.93
C ASN A 122 -15.63 -8.49 9.84
#